data_AF-A0A7U2NDA1-F1
#
_entry.id   AF-A0A7U2NDA1-F1
#
_cell.length_a   1.000
_cell.length_b   1.000
_cell.length_c   1.000
_cell.angle_alpha   90.00
_cell.angle_beta   90.00
_cell.angle_gamma   90.00
#
_symmetry.space_group_name_H-M   'P 1'
#
loop_
_entity.id
_entity.type
_entity.pdbx_description
1 polymer ?
#
loop_
_entity_poly.entity_id
_entity_poly.type
_entity_poly.pdbx_seq_one_letter_code
_entity_poly.pdbx_strand_id
1 'polypeptide(L)'
;MKIKRIKIKNFRSYRDEVEIEFGDLTAFVGKNDIGKSTVLEALDIFFNENKGIVKIDKDDVNKQAITENDTEIVISVCFEELPTTIVIDSTNETTLQSEYLLNSNNELEIIKKYPNAGKEKVFVKSNHPTNANCKDLLLKKDSELRTIISSNTIECADRSRNAEMRTAIWNHFNTNLELADIEIDVSKGETKSIWDKLQNYLPLYSLFQSDRKNSDGDSEVQDPLKEAVKQILSDTQLKQKFAEIATEVENKLRDVAERTLEKVREMNPEIANTLNPIIPPVDSLKWADVFKSVSISGDDNIPINKRGSGVKRLILLNFFRAEAERRKAEENIPSIIYAIEEPETSQHTSHQKKLISAFLELSSTANTQVILTTHSATLVKELEFEHLRLVTNTNNTKNIESILPNQLPYPSLNEVNFLAFSEVTEEYHNELYGYIELEGQLSNYRTAKPTLSYNKQMKDGSIRIEQIILTDFIRHQIHHPENTNNTKYTFDNLNDSIVLMRTFIQTLNP
;
A
#
# COMPACT_ATOMS: atom_id res chain seq x y z
N MET A 1 -1.16 -2.67 13.87
CA MET A 1 -1.34 -3.57 12.70
C MET A 1 -0.84 -2.86 11.46
N LYS A 2 0.01 -3.53 10.69
CA LYS A 2 0.58 -3.01 9.44
C LYS A 2 0.59 -4.08 8.34
N ILE A 3 0.61 -3.66 7.08
CA ILE A 3 0.75 -4.57 5.94
C ILE A 3 2.16 -5.15 6.00
N LYS A 4 2.24 -6.48 6.07
CA LYS A 4 3.49 -7.20 5.84
C LYS A 4 3.65 -7.55 4.36
N ARG A 5 2.56 -7.96 3.72
CA ARG A 5 2.57 -8.48 2.35
C ARG A 5 1.22 -8.36 1.67
N ILE A 6 1.23 -8.12 0.36
CA ILE A 6 0.07 -8.25 -0.52
C ILE A 6 0.28 -9.39 -1.53
N LYS A 7 -0.79 -10.06 -1.93
CA LYS A 7 -0.83 -10.91 -3.12
C LYS A 7 -1.93 -10.41 -4.05
N ILE A 8 -1.58 -10.24 -5.33
CA ILE A 8 -2.51 -9.74 -6.35
C ILE A 8 -2.54 -10.74 -7.49
N LYS A 9 -3.74 -11.16 -7.89
CA LYS A 9 -3.97 -12.02 -9.05
C LYS A 9 -5.12 -11.48 -9.91
N ASN A 10 -4.97 -11.61 -11.22
CA ASN A 10 -5.96 -11.26 -12.24
C ASN A 10 -6.42 -9.78 -12.22
N PHE A 11 -5.61 -8.86 -11.71
CA PHE A 11 -5.92 -7.44 -11.63
C PHE A 11 -5.06 -6.62 -12.58
N ARG A 12 -5.70 -6.02 -13.59
CA ARG A 12 -5.10 -5.22 -14.67
C ARG A 12 -3.92 -5.92 -15.32
N SER A 13 -2.70 -5.43 -15.11
CA SER A 13 -1.48 -5.99 -15.71
C SER A 13 -0.93 -7.21 -14.97
N TYR A 14 -1.40 -7.51 -13.75
CA TYR A 14 -1.02 -8.69 -12.98
C TYR A 14 -1.96 -9.86 -13.27
N ARG A 15 -1.57 -10.70 -14.23
CA ARG A 15 -2.31 -11.91 -14.60
C ARG A 15 -2.17 -12.98 -13.50
N ASP A 16 -0.93 -13.44 -13.32
CA ASP A 16 -0.58 -14.47 -12.34
C ASP A 16 -0.45 -13.85 -10.94
N GLU A 17 -0.46 -14.68 -9.90
CA GLU A 17 -0.31 -14.19 -8.53
C GLU A 17 1.09 -13.61 -8.33
N VAL A 18 1.15 -12.33 -8.00
CA VAL A 18 2.38 -11.66 -7.56
C VAL A 18 2.31 -11.43 -6.05
N GLU A 19 3.41 -11.69 -5.37
CA GLU A 19 3.56 -11.52 -3.94
C GLU A 19 4.56 -10.39 -3.66
N ILE A 20 4.19 -9.45 -2.80
CA ILE A 20 5.00 -8.26 -2.52
C ILE A 20 5.06 -8.00 -1.02
N GLU A 21 6.27 -7.94 -0.47
CA GLU A 21 6.52 -7.58 0.92
C GLU A 21 6.66 -6.06 1.11
N PHE A 22 6.18 -5.56 2.25
CA PHE A 22 6.20 -4.16 2.63
C PHE A 22 7.04 -3.95 3.89
N GLY A 23 7.77 -2.83 3.92
CA GLY A 23 8.34 -2.27 5.15
C GLY A 23 7.52 -1.10 5.67
N ASP A 24 8.08 -0.34 6.62
CA ASP A 24 7.46 0.89 7.10
C ASP A 24 7.42 1.97 6.01
N LEU A 25 8.45 2.01 5.15
CA LEU A 25 8.44 2.72 3.87
C LEU A 25 8.68 1.73 2.73
N THR A 26 7.84 1.76 1.70
CA THR A 26 7.99 0.94 0.50
C THR A 26 7.77 1.79 -0.75
N ALA A 27 8.76 1.86 -1.63
CA ALA A 27 8.72 2.60 -2.88
C ALA A 27 8.79 1.65 -4.08
N PHE A 28 7.74 1.65 -4.89
CA PHE A 28 7.71 0.97 -6.18
C PHE A 28 8.41 1.79 -7.24
N VAL A 29 9.43 1.20 -7.86
CA VAL A 29 10.32 1.83 -8.83
C VAL A 29 10.19 1.11 -10.17
N GLY A 30 10.15 1.86 -11.27
CA GLY A 30 10.11 1.30 -12.61
C GLY A 30 9.55 2.28 -13.65
N LYS A 31 9.58 1.89 -14.92
CA LYS A 31 9.08 2.72 -16.03
C LYS A 31 7.59 3.07 -15.89
N ASN A 32 7.16 4.07 -16.62
CA ASN A 32 5.73 4.42 -16.70
C ASN A 32 4.94 3.26 -17.31
N ASP A 33 3.68 3.13 -16.90
CA ASP A 33 2.76 2.08 -17.36
C ASP A 33 3.20 0.63 -17.05
N ILE A 34 4.16 0.45 -16.12
CA ILE A 34 4.63 -0.89 -15.74
C ILE A 34 3.71 -1.58 -14.71
N GLY A 35 2.80 -0.85 -14.06
CA GLY A 35 1.88 -1.39 -13.04
C GLY A 35 2.15 -0.94 -11.60
N LYS A 36 2.97 0.09 -11.37
CA LYS A 36 3.27 0.61 -10.01
C LYS A 36 2.01 1.09 -9.28
N SER A 37 1.26 1.99 -9.91
CA SER A 37 -0.02 2.53 -9.42
C SER A 37 -1.04 1.44 -9.13
N THR A 38 -1.07 0.40 -9.96
CA THR A 38 -2.01 -0.72 -9.82
C THR A 38 -1.92 -1.40 -8.45
N VAL A 39 -0.74 -1.45 -7.82
CA VAL A 39 -0.60 -2.00 -6.46
C VAL A 39 -1.32 -1.11 -5.43
N LEU A 40 -1.11 0.21 -5.52
CA LEU A 40 -1.74 1.19 -4.62
C LEU A 40 -3.26 1.25 -4.84
N GLU A 41 -3.71 1.11 -6.07
CA GLU A 41 -5.13 1.08 -6.44
C GLU A 41 -5.82 -0.20 -5.94
N ALA A 42 -5.14 -1.35 -6.03
CA ALA A 42 -5.62 -2.62 -5.45
C ALA A 42 -5.81 -2.51 -3.94
N LEU A 43 -4.86 -1.88 -3.24
CA LEU A 43 -4.95 -1.59 -1.81
C LEU A 43 -6.12 -0.63 -1.50
N ASP A 44 -6.35 0.40 -2.32
CA ASP A 44 -7.50 1.31 -2.14
C ASP A 44 -8.83 0.55 -2.21
N ILE A 45 -9.00 -0.30 -3.22
CA ILE A 45 -10.18 -1.16 -3.38
C ILE A 45 -10.34 -2.10 -2.18
N PHE A 46 -9.22 -2.67 -1.70
CA PHE A 46 -9.20 -3.59 -0.56
C PHE A 46 -9.62 -2.89 0.74
N PHE A 47 -8.99 -1.78 1.13
CA PHE A 47 -9.24 -1.12 2.41
C PHE A 47 -10.53 -0.30 2.44
N ASN A 48 -10.85 0.40 1.35
CA ASN A 48 -12.00 1.32 1.30
C ASN A 48 -13.26 0.65 0.70
N GLU A 49 -13.28 -0.68 0.56
CA GLU A 49 -14.46 -1.47 0.13
C GLU A 49 -15.12 -0.96 -1.17
N ASN A 50 -14.32 -0.62 -2.17
CA ASN A 50 -14.81 -0.04 -3.43
C ASN A 50 -15.56 1.31 -3.29
N LYS A 51 -15.46 1.95 -2.11
CA LYS A 51 -15.98 3.30 -1.81
C LYS A 51 -14.87 4.35 -1.78
N GLY A 52 -13.63 3.94 -2.03
CA GLY A 52 -12.47 4.81 -2.17
C GLY A 52 -12.48 5.59 -3.49
N ILE A 53 -11.31 6.12 -3.81
CA ILE A 53 -11.06 6.93 -5.01
C ILE A 53 -11.09 6.03 -6.26
N VAL A 54 -10.60 4.81 -6.10
CA VAL A 54 -10.60 3.77 -7.12
C VAL A 54 -11.84 2.91 -6.94
N LYS A 55 -12.59 2.77 -8.03
CA LYS A 55 -13.73 1.87 -8.10
C LYS A 55 -13.41 0.77 -9.09
N ILE A 56 -13.50 -0.47 -8.64
CA ILE A 56 -13.31 -1.66 -9.46
C ILE A 56 -14.36 -1.72 -10.57
N ASP A 57 -13.90 -2.05 -11.77
CA ASP A 57 -14.74 -2.21 -12.95
C ASP A 57 -14.39 -3.48 -13.74
N LYS A 58 -15.24 -3.85 -14.71
CA LYS A 58 -15.05 -5.08 -15.49
C LYS A 58 -13.80 -5.05 -16.37
N ASP A 59 -13.32 -3.87 -16.72
CA ASP A 59 -12.09 -3.69 -17.48
C ASP A 59 -10.82 -3.84 -16.64
N ASP A 60 -10.95 -3.83 -15.30
CA ASP A 60 -9.86 -4.16 -14.38
C ASP A 60 -9.48 -5.65 -14.35
N VAL A 61 -10.33 -6.55 -14.87
CA VAL A 61 -9.96 -7.97 -14.99
C VAL A 61 -8.88 -8.12 -16.08
N ASN A 62 -7.82 -8.89 -15.80
CA ASN A 62 -6.73 -9.06 -16.77
C ASN A 62 -7.26 -9.64 -18.09
N LYS A 63 -6.93 -8.97 -19.20
CA LYS A 63 -7.48 -9.33 -20.52
C LYS A 63 -7.06 -10.72 -21.01
N GLN A 64 -5.90 -11.22 -20.62
CA GLN A 64 -5.48 -12.58 -20.97
C GLN A 64 -6.20 -13.63 -20.13
N ALA A 65 -6.37 -13.39 -18.82
CA ALA A 65 -7.12 -14.29 -17.95
C ALA A 65 -8.59 -14.47 -18.40
N ILE A 66 -9.22 -13.38 -18.88
CA ILE A 66 -10.57 -13.45 -19.47
C ILE A 66 -10.63 -14.45 -20.63
N THR A 67 -9.60 -14.51 -21.49
CA THR A 67 -9.58 -15.47 -22.63
C THR A 67 -9.52 -16.93 -22.17
N GLU A 68 -9.09 -17.17 -20.93
CA GLU A 68 -9.02 -18.48 -20.29
C GLU A 68 -10.24 -18.76 -19.38
N ASN A 69 -11.26 -17.89 -19.42
CA ASN A 69 -12.44 -17.90 -18.55
C ASN A 69 -12.15 -17.68 -17.05
N ASP A 70 -10.97 -17.15 -16.69
CA ASP A 70 -10.70 -16.69 -15.33
C ASP A 70 -11.07 -15.19 -15.22
N THR A 71 -12.14 -14.92 -14.48
CA THR A 71 -12.67 -13.56 -14.24
C THR A 71 -12.63 -13.17 -12.77
N GLU A 72 -12.02 -13.98 -11.91
CA GLU A 72 -11.95 -13.72 -10.48
C GLU A 72 -10.68 -12.94 -10.15
N ILE A 73 -10.85 -11.66 -9.78
CA ILE A 73 -9.77 -10.86 -9.21
C ILE A 73 -9.59 -11.29 -7.75
N VAL A 74 -8.34 -11.50 -7.33
CA VAL A 74 -8.01 -11.87 -5.95
C VAL A 74 -6.98 -10.88 -5.41
N ILE A 75 -7.31 -10.27 -4.28
CA ILE A 75 -6.41 -9.40 -3.52
C ILE A 75 -6.33 -9.95 -2.10
N SER A 76 -5.16 -10.44 -1.70
CA SER A 76 -4.86 -10.93 -0.35
C SER A 76 -3.92 -9.96 0.36
N VAL A 77 -4.18 -9.66 1.63
CA VAL A 77 -3.29 -8.85 2.47
C VAL A 77 -2.96 -9.63 3.74
N CYS A 78 -1.67 -9.81 3.99
CA CYS A 78 -1.13 -10.36 5.23
C CYS A 78 -0.71 -9.22 6.14
N PHE A 79 -1.19 -9.24 7.37
CA PHE A 79 -0.89 -8.24 8.39
C PHE A 79 0.05 -8.76 9.47
N GLU A 80 0.87 -7.86 10.00
CA GLU A 80 1.68 -8.07 11.20
C GLU A 80 1.43 -6.97 12.24
N GLU A 81 2.15 -7.04 13.37
CA GLU A 81 1.91 -6.20 14.55
C GLU A 81 0.43 -6.21 14.96
N LEU A 82 -0.08 -7.43 15.11
CA LEU A 82 -1.47 -7.72 15.40
C LEU A 82 -1.83 -7.26 16.82
N PRO A 83 -3.08 -6.81 17.06
CA PRO A 83 -3.53 -6.48 18.40
C PRO A 83 -3.43 -7.69 19.34
N THR A 84 -2.99 -7.45 20.57
CA THR A 84 -2.83 -8.49 21.59
C THR A 84 -4.16 -9.12 21.98
N THR A 85 -5.22 -8.33 21.98
CA THR A 85 -6.61 -8.77 22.21
C THR A 85 -7.54 -8.17 21.15
N ILE A 86 -8.57 -8.93 20.79
CA ILE A 86 -9.63 -8.53 19.86
C ILE A 86 -11.00 -8.87 20.44
N VAL A 87 -12.03 -8.25 19.89
CA VAL A 87 -13.42 -8.55 20.21
C VAL A 87 -14.15 -8.91 18.92
N ILE A 88 -14.52 -10.19 18.74
CA ILE A 88 -15.10 -10.70 17.47
C ILE A 88 -16.60 -11.03 17.52
N ASP A 89 -17.16 -11.37 18.68
CA ASP A 89 -18.58 -11.71 18.80
C ASP A 89 -19.38 -10.54 19.42
N SER A 90 -19.01 -10.13 20.65
CA SER A 90 -19.78 -9.15 21.43
C SER A 90 -18.89 -8.15 22.19
N THR A 91 -18.66 -8.37 23.48
CA THR A 91 -17.78 -7.59 24.38
C THR A 91 -16.62 -8.44 24.93
N ASN A 92 -16.58 -9.73 24.57
CA ASN A 92 -15.55 -10.63 25.05
C ASN A 92 -14.22 -10.38 24.33
N GLU A 93 -13.16 -10.13 25.11
CA GLU A 93 -11.79 -10.14 24.62
C GLU A 93 -11.30 -11.58 24.37
N THR A 94 -10.73 -11.80 23.19
CA THR A 94 -10.08 -13.04 22.77
C THR A 94 -8.81 -12.70 21.98
N THR A 95 -8.11 -13.69 21.44
CA THR A 95 -6.94 -13.47 20.58
C THR A 95 -7.16 -14.11 19.21
N LEU A 96 -6.53 -13.56 18.16
CA LEU A 96 -6.59 -14.18 16.82
C LEU A 96 -6.06 -15.62 16.84
N GLN A 97 -5.02 -15.88 17.63
CA GLN A 97 -4.40 -17.20 17.75
C GLN A 97 -5.34 -18.20 18.43
N SER A 98 -5.98 -17.83 19.55
CA SER A 98 -6.91 -18.72 20.26
C SER A 98 -8.14 -19.06 19.44
N GLU A 99 -8.51 -18.19 18.50
CA GLU A 99 -9.62 -18.39 17.57
C GLU A 99 -9.21 -19.09 16.26
N TYR A 100 -7.94 -19.49 16.13
CA TYR A 100 -7.39 -20.09 14.91
C TYR A 100 -7.70 -19.27 13.65
N LEU A 101 -7.48 -17.95 13.75
CA LEU A 101 -7.68 -16.97 12.67
C LEU A 101 -6.36 -16.49 12.03
N LEU A 102 -5.22 -17.08 12.42
CA LEU A 102 -3.91 -16.81 11.83
C LEU A 102 -3.50 -17.94 10.89
N ASN A 103 -2.79 -17.61 9.81
CA ASN A 103 -2.23 -18.59 8.90
C ASN A 103 -1.03 -19.34 9.52
N SER A 104 -0.46 -20.29 8.78
CA SER A 104 0.73 -21.06 9.19
C SER A 104 1.97 -20.21 9.54
N ASN A 105 2.04 -18.96 9.08
CA ASN A 105 3.10 -18.01 9.41
C ASN A 105 2.78 -17.12 10.62
N ASN A 106 1.67 -17.37 11.33
CA ASN A 106 1.12 -16.53 12.40
C ASN A 106 0.75 -15.10 11.93
N GLU A 107 0.34 -14.96 10.68
CA GLU A 107 -0.12 -13.69 10.10
C GLU A 107 -1.64 -13.71 9.95
N LEU A 108 -2.27 -12.53 10.09
CA LEU A 108 -3.67 -12.37 9.71
C LEU A 108 -3.74 -12.17 8.20
N GLU A 109 -4.17 -13.17 7.45
CA GLU A 109 -4.30 -13.11 5.99
C GLU A 109 -5.77 -12.96 5.58
N ILE A 110 -6.11 -11.78 5.05
CA ILE A 110 -7.45 -11.46 4.57
C ILE A 110 -7.46 -11.50 3.06
N ILE A 111 -8.33 -12.33 2.48
CA ILE A 111 -8.47 -12.50 1.04
C ILE A 111 -9.80 -11.92 0.59
N LYS A 112 -9.77 -11.00 -0.37
CA LYS A 112 -10.96 -10.49 -1.06
C LYS A 112 -10.97 -11.00 -2.50
N LYS A 113 -12.05 -11.69 -2.87
CA LYS A 113 -12.30 -12.22 -4.21
C LYS A 113 -13.41 -11.41 -4.86
N TYR A 114 -13.21 -10.96 -6.09
CA TYR A 114 -14.15 -10.15 -6.86
C TYR A 114 -14.51 -10.87 -8.17
N PRO A 115 -15.52 -11.75 -8.16
CA PRO A 115 -15.96 -12.44 -9.36
C PRO A 115 -16.48 -11.44 -10.40
N ASN A 116 -15.88 -11.41 -11.59
CA ASN A 116 -16.25 -10.51 -12.68
C ASN A 116 -16.26 -9.03 -12.28
N ALA A 117 -15.29 -8.63 -11.44
CA ALA A 117 -15.21 -7.29 -10.82
C ALA A 117 -16.52 -6.87 -10.11
N GLY A 118 -17.28 -7.84 -9.61
CA GLY A 118 -18.52 -7.64 -8.90
C GLY A 118 -18.32 -7.41 -7.40
N LYS A 119 -19.37 -7.71 -6.63
CA LYS A 119 -19.33 -7.62 -5.18
C LYS A 119 -18.30 -8.60 -4.59
N GLU A 120 -17.53 -8.10 -3.64
CA GLU A 120 -16.50 -8.83 -2.93
C GLU A 120 -17.06 -9.99 -2.10
N LYS A 121 -16.30 -11.08 -2.07
CA LYS A 121 -16.38 -12.13 -1.05
C LYS A 121 -15.11 -12.05 -0.21
N VAL A 122 -15.26 -12.07 1.11
CA VAL A 122 -14.15 -11.89 2.06
C VAL A 122 -13.89 -13.20 2.78
N PHE A 123 -12.62 -13.58 2.84
CA PHE A 123 -12.15 -14.79 3.50
C PHE A 123 -11.00 -14.45 4.45
N VAL A 124 -10.88 -15.23 5.53
CA VAL A 124 -9.69 -15.23 6.38
C VAL A 124 -8.97 -16.55 6.14
N LYS A 125 -7.73 -16.50 5.65
CA LYS A 125 -6.90 -17.70 5.48
C LYS A 125 -6.22 -18.01 6.81
N SER A 126 -6.55 -19.17 7.35
CA SER A 126 -6.14 -19.55 8.71
C SER A 126 -5.68 -21.00 8.77
N ASN A 127 -4.68 -21.26 9.60
CA ASN A 127 -4.25 -22.59 9.99
C ASN A 127 -5.26 -23.14 11.00
N HIS A 128 -6.37 -23.65 10.49
CA HIS A 128 -7.57 -23.95 11.26
C HIS A 128 -7.72 -25.46 11.49
N PRO A 129 -8.34 -25.90 12.60
CA PRO A 129 -8.74 -27.28 12.79
C PRO A 129 -9.62 -27.78 11.64
N THR A 130 -9.31 -28.96 11.08
CA THR A 130 -10.09 -29.56 9.99
C THR A 130 -10.81 -30.85 10.38
N ASN A 131 -10.57 -31.34 11.61
CA ASN A 131 -11.26 -32.50 12.14
C ASN A 131 -12.79 -32.29 12.16
N ALA A 132 -13.54 -33.39 12.04
CA ALA A 132 -15.00 -33.33 11.91
C ALA A 132 -15.73 -32.65 13.07
N ASN A 133 -15.12 -32.61 14.26
CA ASN A 133 -15.73 -32.04 15.47
C ASN A 133 -15.43 -30.55 15.65
N CYS A 134 -14.39 -29.99 15.01
CA CYS A 134 -13.98 -28.60 15.26
C CYS A 134 -13.90 -27.70 14.01
N LYS A 135 -14.00 -28.24 12.80
CA LYS A 135 -13.81 -27.47 11.55
C LYS A 135 -14.77 -26.31 11.30
N ASP A 136 -15.95 -26.35 11.91
CA ASP A 136 -17.05 -25.43 11.65
C ASP A 136 -17.52 -24.69 12.90
N LEU A 137 -16.74 -24.68 13.99
CA LEU A 137 -17.13 -24.01 15.25
C LEU A 137 -17.34 -22.50 15.09
N LEU A 138 -16.57 -21.82 14.24
CA LEU A 138 -16.75 -20.39 13.96
C LEU A 138 -18.07 -20.09 13.22
N LEU A 139 -18.66 -21.09 12.56
CA LEU A 139 -19.91 -20.97 11.80
C LEU A 139 -21.14 -21.36 12.63
N LYS A 140 -20.95 -21.94 13.83
CA LYS A 140 -22.02 -22.46 14.69
C LYS A 140 -22.62 -21.37 15.58
N LYS A 141 -23.91 -21.50 15.86
CA LYS A 141 -24.63 -20.66 16.82
C LYS A 141 -24.30 -21.06 18.25
N ASP A 142 -24.48 -20.14 19.20
CA ASP A 142 -24.33 -20.38 20.66
C ASP A 142 -25.05 -21.67 21.10
N SER A 143 -26.29 -21.89 20.65
CA SER A 143 -27.07 -23.08 20.98
C SER A 143 -26.39 -24.39 20.55
N GLU A 144 -25.74 -24.40 19.39
CA GLU A 144 -25.07 -25.59 18.84
C GLU A 144 -23.75 -25.86 19.59
N LEU A 145 -23.00 -24.80 19.94
CA LEU A 145 -21.79 -24.91 20.77
C LEU A 145 -22.11 -25.52 22.15
N ARG A 146 -23.21 -25.07 22.79
CA ARG A 146 -23.69 -25.65 24.06
C ARG A 146 -24.05 -27.13 23.94
N THR A 147 -24.64 -27.54 22.81
CA THR A 147 -24.97 -28.95 22.55
C THR A 147 -23.70 -29.80 22.44
N ILE A 148 -22.67 -29.31 21.75
CA ILE A 148 -21.38 -30.02 21.61
C ILE A 148 -20.72 -30.20 22.98
N ILE A 149 -20.67 -29.14 23.79
CA ILE A 149 -20.10 -29.18 25.14
C ILE A 149 -20.84 -30.19 26.03
N SER A 150 -22.17 -30.18 25.99
CA SER A 150 -22.98 -31.06 26.82
C SER A 150 -22.89 -32.52 26.39
N SER A 151 -22.82 -32.79 25.08
CA SER A 151 -22.78 -34.16 24.53
C SER A 151 -21.43 -34.85 24.75
N ASN A 152 -20.34 -34.08 24.79
CA ASN A 152 -18.99 -34.60 25.00
C ASN A 152 -18.49 -34.40 26.45
N THR A 153 -19.35 -33.95 27.37
CA THR A 153 -19.00 -33.70 28.78
C THR A 153 -17.75 -32.81 28.95
N ILE A 154 -17.68 -31.73 28.16
CA ILE A 154 -16.54 -30.82 28.15
C ILE A 154 -16.65 -29.83 29.31
N GLU A 155 -15.58 -29.67 30.08
CA GLU A 155 -15.47 -28.60 31.08
C GLU A 155 -15.28 -27.25 30.37
N CYS A 156 -16.19 -26.31 30.64
CA CYS A 156 -16.17 -24.96 30.09
C CYS A 156 -16.45 -23.98 31.22
N ALA A 157 -15.55 -23.02 31.42
CA ALA A 157 -15.61 -22.05 32.52
C ALA A 157 -16.84 -21.14 32.42
N ASP A 158 -17.09 -20.55 31.25
CA ASP A 158 -18.29 -19.75 30.99
C ASP A 158 -19.00 -20.22 29.70
N ARG A 159 -20.22 -20.73 29.86
CA ARG A 159 -21.08 -21.15 28.75
C ARG A 159 -21.89 -20.01 28.14
N SER A 160 -21.75 -18.78 28.62
CA SER A 160 -22.40 -17.59 28.05
C SER A 160 -21.57 -16.89 26.98
N ARG A 161 -20.30 -17.29 26.80
CA ARG A 161 -19.34 -16.65 25.90
C ARG A 161 -18.91 -17.62 24.80
N ASN A 162 -19.21 -17.28 23.55
CA ASN A 162 -18.88 -18.12 22.38
C ASN A 162 -17.39 -18.42 22.27
N ALA A 163 -16.52 -17.42 22.42
CA ALA A 163 -15.06 -17.62 22.41
C ALA A 163 -14.57 -18.63 23.46
N GLU A 164 -15.11 -18.58 24.69
CA GLU A 164 -14.72 -19.55 25.74
C GLU A 164 -15.22 -20.96 25.41
N MET A 165 -16.45 -21.07 24.89
CA MET A 165 -17.01 -22.34 24.44
C MET A 165 -16.19 -22.96 23.30
N ARG A 166 -15.82 -22.18 22.28
CA ARG A 166 -14.96 -22.64 21.18
C ARG A 166 -13.60 -23.10 21.70
N THR A 167 -12.98 -22.30 22.57
CA THR A 167 -11.70 -22.63 23.21
C THR A 167 -11.76 -23.94 24.00
N ALA A 168 -12.83 -24.14 24.79
CA ALA A 168 -13.02 -25.38 25.54
C ALA A 168 -13.17 -26.61 24.62
N ILE A 169 -13.92 -26.47 23.51
CA ILE A 169 -14.09 -27.54 22.53
C ILE A 169 -12.76 -27.86 21.83
N TRP A 170 -12.01 -26.85 21.38
CA TRP A 170 -10.70 -27.07 20.77
C TRP A 170 -9.70 -27.71 21.73
N ASN A 171 -9.67 -27.28 22.98
CA ASN A 171 -8.80 -27.86 24.00
C ASN A 171 -9.14 -29.32 24.29
N HIS A 172 -10.42 -29.69 24.28
CA HIS A 172 -10.84 -31.08 24.47
C HIS A 172 -10.35 -32.00 23.34
N PHE A 173 -10.36 -31.51 22.10
CA PHE A 173 -9.90 -32.27 20.92
C PHE A 173 -8.46 -31.95 20.51
N ASN A 174 -7.63 -31.36 21.40
CA ASN A 174 -6.32 -30.82 21.06
C ASN A 174 -5.35 -31.84 20.42
N THR A 175 -5.48 -33.12 20.77
CA THR A 175 -4.62 -34.20 20.26
C THR A 175 -4.94 -34.58 18.81
N ASN A 176 -6.10 -34.17 18.27
CA ASN A 176 -6.50 -34.47 16.90
C ASN A 176 -7.31 -33.33 16.24
N LEU A 177 -6.73 -32.13 16.23
CA LEU A 177 -7.33 -30.97 15.55
C LEU A 177 -7.14 -31.01 14.03
N GLU A 178 -6.11 -31.72 13.54
CA GLU A 178 -5.77 -31.80 12.11
C GLU A 178 -5.70 -30.40 11.47
N LEU A 179 -4.70 -29.61 11.84
CA LEU A 179 -4.58 -28.23 11.38
C LEU A 179 -4.17 -28.17 9.90
N ALA A 180 -4.84 -27.31 9.12
CA ALA A 180 -4.45 -26.99 7.75
C ALA A 180 -4.81 -25.55 7.41
N ASP A 181 -4.07 -24.93 6.48
CA ASP A 181 -4.41 -23.62 5.93
C ASP A 181 -5.66 -23.72 5.07
N ILE A 182 -6.77 -23.15 5.55
CA ILE A 182 -8.05 -23.09 4.84
C ILE A 182 -8.55 -21.65 4.73
N GLU A 183 -9.39 -21.40 3.72
CA GLU A 183 -10.11 -20.14 3.58
C GLU A 183 -11.46 -20.21 4.33
N ILE A 184 -11.63 -19.39 5.36
CA ILE A 184 -12.90 -19.26 6.08
C ILE A 184 -13.69 -18.11 5.47
N ASP A 185 -14.86 -18.38 4.90
CA ASP A 185 -15.76 -17.35 4.36
C ASP A 185 -16.35 -16.52 5.52
N VAL A 186 -15.99 -15.25 5.58
CA VAL A 186 -16.48 -14.28 6.58
C VAL A 186 -17.43 -13.25 5.96
N SER A 187 -17.94 -13.51 4.76
CA SER A 187 -18.89 -12.62 4.07
C SER A 187 -20.37 -12.88 4.39
N LYS A 188 -20.68 -14.03 5.03
CA LYS A 188 -22.05 -14.51 5.25
C LYS A 188 -22.20 -15.22 6.60
N GLY A 189 -23.44 -15.34 7.08
CA GLY A 189 -23.76 -16.10 8.28
C GLY A 189 -23.22 -15.47 9.57
N GLU A 190 -22.94 -16.32 10.56
CA GLU A 190 -22.44 -15.89 11.88
C GLU A 190 -21.02 -15.29 11.79
N THR A 191 -20.18 -15.79 10.88
CA THR A 191 -18.81 -15.30 10.66
C THR A 191 -18.74 -13.89 10.08
N LYS A 192 -19.85 -13.35 9.57
CA LYS A 192 -19.92 -11.96 9.12
C LYS A 192 -19.63 -10.97 10.25
N SER A 193 -20.10 -11.28 11.46
CA SER A 193 -19.83 -10.45 12.64
C SER A 193 -18.33 -10.34 12.95
N ILE A 194 -17.58 -11.42 12.71
CA ILE A 194 -16.12 -11.45 12.87
C ILE A 194 -15.48 -10.44 11.92
N TRP A 195 -15.88 -10.43 10.63
CA TRP A 195 -15.36 -9.45 9.66
C TRP A 195 -15.71 -8.01 10.07
N ASP A 196 -16.98 -7.73 10.38
CA ASP A 196 -17.45 -6.40 10.79
C ASP A 196 -16.64 -5.87 12.00
N LYS A 197 -16.20 -6.76 12.90
CA LYS A 197 -15.34 -6.42 14.03
C LYS A 197 -13.87 -6.27 13.66
N LEU A 198 -13.30 -7.18 12.87
CA LEU A 198 -11.91 -7.14 12.43
C LEU A 198 -11.59 -5.85 11.65
N GLN A 199 -12.56 -5.33 10.90
CA GLN A 199 -12.43 -4.07 10.18
C GLN A 199 -12.03 -2.89 11.07
N ASN A 200 -12.43 -2.88 12.34
CA ASN A 200 -12.10 -1.80 13.28
C ASN A 200 -10.61 -1.79 13.66
N TYR A 201 -9.89 -2.88 13.43
CA TYR A 201 -8.46 -3.02 13.71
C TYR A 201 -7.60 -2.82 12.46
N LEU A 202 -8.20 -2.71 11.27
CA LEU A 202 -7.47 -2.47 10.04
C LEU A 202 -6.95 -1.02 10.01
N PRO A 203 -5.74 -0.80 9.49
CA PRO A 203 -5.23 0.54 9.27
C PRO A 203 -6.12 1.32 8.28
N LEU A 204 -6.23 2.63 8.51
CA LEU A 204 -6.80 3.56 7.55
C LEU A 204 -5.90 3.59 6.31
N TYR A 205 -6.49 3.50 5.12
CA TYR A 205 -5.75 3.65 3.87
C TYR A 205 -6.13 4.96 3.18
N SER A 206 -5.11 5.76 2.85
CA SER A 206 -5.27 7.02 2.13
C SER A 206 -4.40 7.06 0.89
N LEU A 207 -5.04 7.07 -0.27
CA LEU A 207 -4.38 7.15 -1.56
C LEU A 207 -4.30 8.62 -2.02
N PHE A 208 -3.08 9.05 -2.36
CA PHE A 208 -2.73 10.32 -2.98
C PHE A 208 -2.28 10.07 -4.44
N GLN A 209 -3.02 10.56 -5.43
CA GLN A 209 -2.83 10.28 -6.85
C GLN A 209 -2.19 11.48 -7.54
N SER A 210 -1.31 11.23 -8.51
CA SER A 210 -0.54 12.30 -9.16
C SER A 210 -1.40 13.16 -10.10
N ASP A 211 -2.28 12.51 -10.89
CA ASP A 211 -3.00 13.13 -12.01
C ASP A 211 -4.46 12.63 -12.18
N ARG A 212 -5.44 13.45 -11.79
CA ARG A 212 -6.80 13.42 -12.37
C ARG A 212 -7.23 14.81 -12.86
N LYS A 213 -8.11 14.81 -13.86
CA LYS A 213 -8.50 15.96 -14.68
C LYS A 213 -9.06 17.10 -13.81
N ASN A 214 -8.68 18.33 -14.14
CA ASN A 214 -9.34 19.54 -13.62
C ASN A 214 -10.74 19.65 -14.23
N SER A 215 -11.67 18.76 -13.86
CA SER A 215 -13.08 18.87 -14.25
C SER A 215 -13.89 19.36 -13.05
N ASP A 216 -14.79 20.33 -13.25
CA ASP A 216 -15.60 20.95 -12.18
C ASP A 216 -16.58 19.95 -11.51
N GLY A 217 -16.72 18.73 -12.05
CA GLY A 217 -17.60 17.67 -11.53
C GLY A 217 -16.88 16.54 -10.77
N ASP A 218 -15.55 16.52 -10.70
CA ASP A 218 -14.82 15.51 -9.94
C ASP A 218 -14.91 15.81 -8.44
N SER A 219 -15.43 14.84 -7.67
CA SER A 219 -15.57 14.95 -6.21
C SER A 219 -14.25 14.77 -5.44
N GLU A 220 -13.14 14.53 -6.12
CA GLU A 220 -11.89 14.08 -5.51
C GLU A 220 -10.67 14.73 -6.18
N VAL A 221 -10.47 16.01 -5.90
CA VAL A 221 -9.11 16.46 -5.62
C VAL A 221 -8.90 16.15 -4.13
N GLN A 222 -7.90 15.31 -3.84
CA GLN A 222 -7.45 14.98 -2.49
C GLN A 222 -7.20 16.26 -1.73
N ASP A 223 -8.16 16.61 -0.89
CA ASP A 223 -7.94 17.62 0.12
C ASP A 223 -7.27 16.89 1.27
N PRO A 224 -5.99 17.17 1.57
CA PRO A 224 -5.32 16.56 2.71
C PRO A 224 -6.11 16.78 4.02
N LEU A 225 -6.94 17.83 4.09
CA LEU A 225 -7.82 18.06 5.22
C LEU A 225 -8.97 17.06 5.30
N LYS A 226 -9.49 16.52 4.18
CA LYS A 226 -10.50 15.45 4.24
C LYS A 226 -9.92 14.18 4.86
N GLU A 227 -8.66 13.87 4.55
CA GLU A 227 -7.98 12.75 5.18
C GLU A 227 -7.72 13.03 6.67
N ALA A 228 -7.28 14.24 7.02
CA ALA A 228 -7.15 14.65 8.42
C ALA A 228 -8.48 14.51 9.17
N VAL A 229 -9.60 14.92 8.56
CA VAL A 229 -10.94 14.73 9.13
C VAL A 229 -11.24 13.24 9.32
N LYS A 230 -10.98 12.37 8.35
CA LYS A 230 -11.18 10.91 8.48
C LYS A 230 -10.42 10.35 9.68
N GLN A 231 -9.17 10.78 9.86
CA GLN A 231 -8.35 10.39 11.01
C GLN A 231 -8.91 10.92 12.34
N ILE A 232 -9.27 12.21 12.40
CA ILE A 232 -9.85 12.82 13.61
C ILE A 232 -11.16 12.12 13.99
N LEU A 233 -12.03 11.83 13.02
CA LEU A 233 -13.30 11.11 13.23
C LEU A 233 -13.10 9.64 13.64
N SER A 234 -11.91 9.08 13.42
CA SER A 234 -11.61 7.71 13.84
C SER A 234 -11.26 7.59 15.32
N ASP A 235 -10.97 8.71 16.00
CA ASP A 235 -10.70 8.80 17.43
C ASP A 235 -11.85 8.25 18.29
N THR A 236 -11.51 7.49 19.32
CA THR A 236 -12.48 6.77 20.15
C THR A 236 -13.30 7.71 21.04
N GLN A 237 -12.66 8.72 21.63
CA GLN A 237 -13.37 9.68 22.50
C GLN A 237 -14.33 10.53 21.68
N LEU A 238 -13.92 10.94 20.49
CA LEU A 238 -14.74 11.74 19.60
C LEU A 238 -15.94 10.94 19.07
N LYS A 239 -15.75 9.67 18.71
CA LYS A 239 -16.86 8.76 18.35
C LYS A 239 -17.91 8.66 19.44
N GLN A 240 -17.49 8.55 20.71
CA GLN A 240 -18.42 8.51 21.83
C GLN A 240 -19.25 9.80 21.93
N LYS A 241 -18.61 10.97 21.82
CA LYS A 241 -19.32 12.26 21.82
C LYS A 241 -20.30 12.39 20.65
N PHE A 242 -19.92 11.92 19.46
CA PHE A 242 -20.83 11.91 18.32
C PHE A 242 -22.03 11.01 18.52
N ALA A 243 -21.85 9.85 19.16
CA ALA A 243 -22.95 8.96 19.52
C ALA A 243 -23.91 9.66 20.50
N GLU A 244 -23.39 10.33 21.52
CA GLU A 244 -24.20 11.11 22.48
C GLU A 244 -25.02 12.20 21.78
N ILE A 245 -24.40 12.99 20.90
CA ILE A 245 -25.08 14.04 20.12
C ILE A 245 -26.15 13.42 19.22
N ALA A 246 -25.83 12.32 18.54
CA ALA A 246 -26.76 11.66 17.65
C ALA A 246 -28.00 11.13 18.39
N THR A 247 -27.82 10.55 19.58
CA THR A 247 -28.92 10.12 20.45
C THR A 247 -29.78 11.32 20.87
N GLU A 248 -29.17 12.46 21.20
CA GLU A 248 -29.92 13.67 21.53
C GLU A 248 -30.75 14.19 20.35
N VAL A 249 -30.18 14.20 19.14
CA VAL A 249 -30.88 14.60 17.91
C VAL A 249 -32.03 13.65 17.59
N GLU A 250 -31.83 12.34 17.72
CA GLU A 250 -32.88 11.33 17.52
C GLU A 250 -34.08 11.58 18.44
N ASN A 251 -33.83 11.81 19.73
CA ASN A 251 -34.87 12.07 20.72
C ASN A 251 -35.68 13.34 20.39
N LYS A 252 -35.00 14.42 19.97
CA LYS A 252 -35.67 15.67 19.56
C LYS A 252 -36.47 15.51 18.27
N LEU A 253 -35.97 14.77 17.29
CA LEU A 253 -36.70 14.48 16.05
C LEU A 253 -37.96 13.64 16.33
N ARG A 254 -37.86 12.68 17.25
CA ARG A 254 -39.00 11.87 17.69
C ARG A 254 -40.10 12.72 18.32
N ASP A 255 -39.75 13.63 19.24
CA ASP A 255 -40.72 14.56 19.85
C ASP A 255 -41.45 15.40 18.79
N VAL A 256 -40.71 15.99 17.84
CA VAL A 256 -41.30 16.82 16.78
C VAL A 256 -42.21 15.99 15.87
N ALA A 257 -41.80 14.78 15.50
CA ALA A 257 -42.59 13.90 14.64
C ALA A 257 -43.87 13.44 15.33
N GLU A 258 -43.80 13.05 16.60
CA GLU A 258 -44.94 12.65 17.42
C GLU A 258 -45.95 13.79 17.57
N ARG A 259 -45.49 15.00 17.91
CA ARG A 259 -46.34 16.20 18.01
C ARG A 259 -46.99 16.57 16.69
N THR A 260 -46.29 16.38 15.57
CA THR A 260 -46.84 16.62 14.24
C THR A 260 -47.92 15.59 13.90
N LEU A 261 -47.67 14.30 14.19
CA LEU A 261 -48.65 13.23 14.02
C LEU A 261 -49.89 13.42 14.88
N GLU A 262 -49.76 13.91 16.11
CA GLU A 262 -50.89 14.29 16.95
C GLU A 262 -51.73 15.37 16.30
N LYS A 263 -51.10 16.42 15.75
CA LYS A 263 -51.83 17.50 15.04
C LYS A 263 -52.50 17.02 13.76
N VAL A 264 -51.87 16.12 13.02
CA VAL A 264 -52.50 15.47 11.86
C VAL A 264 -53.68 14.60 12.31
N ARG A 265 -53.57 13.89 13.44
CA ARG A 265 -54.65 13.05 14.00
C ARG A 265 -55.84 13.88 14.47
N GLU A 266 -55.62 15.08 15.00
CA GLU A 266 -56.70 16.04 15.33
C GLU A 266 -57.49 16.45 14.07
N MET A 267 -56.83 16.59 12.92
CA MET A 267 -57.46 17.02 11.67
C MET A 267 -58.05 15.87 10.85
N ASN A 268 -57.34 14.74 10.76
CA ASN A 268 -57.72 13.57 9.97
C ASN A 268 -57.15 12.27 10.60
N PRO A 269 -57.94 11.58 11.42
CA PRO A 269 -57.52 10.36 12.11
C PRO A 269 -57.15 9.21 11.15
N GLU A 270 -57.85 9.08 10.01
CA GLU A 270 -57.60 8.00 9.06
C GLU A 270 -56.24 8.16 8.38
N ILE A 271 -55.87 9.38 7.99
CA ILE A 271 -54.54 9.66 7.41
C ILE A 271 -53.45 9.46 8.46
N ALA A 272 -53.63 9.95 9.68
CA ALA A 272 -52.63 9.81 10.74
C ALA A 272 -52.29 8.35 11.06
N ASN A 273 -53.28 7.44 11.00
CA ASN A 273 -53.07 6.01 11.26
C ASN A 273 -52.29 5.28 10.13
N THR A 274 -52.10 5.93 8.97
CA THR A 274 -51.30 5.39 7.85
C THR A 274 -49.87 5.93 7.82
N LEU A 275 -49.54 6.91 8.67
CA LEU A 275 -48.25 7.58 8.70
C LEU A 275 -47.41 7.06 9.87
N ASN A 276 -46.18 6.64 9.60
CA ASN A 276 -45.20 6.27 10.62
C ASN A 276 -43.95 7.14 10.46
N PRO A 277 -43.42 7.73 11.54
CA PRO A 277 -42.21 8.52 11.45
C PRO A 277 -41.01 7.58 11.21
N ILE A 278 -40.29 7.83 10.13
CA ILE A 278 -39.07 7.10 9.79
C ILE A 278 -37.88 7.95 10.27
N ILE A 279 -37.31 7.57 11.41
CA ILE A 279 -36.13 8.23 11.94
C ILE A 279 -34.91 7.36 11.62
N PRO A 280 -33.92 7.90 10.89
CA PRO A 280 -32.70 7.15 10.59
C PRO A 280 -31.97 6.78 11.90
N PRO A 281 -31.45 5.55 12.03
CA PRO A 281 -30.70 5.13 13.21
C PRO A 281 -29.44 5.97 13.39
N VAL A 282 -28.99 6.16 14.63
CA VAL A 282 -27.80 6.95 15.01
C VAL A 282 -26.57 6.60 14.17
N ASP A 283 -26.36 5.32 13.90
CA ASP A 283 -25.20 4.81 13.16
C ASP A 283 -25.22 5.16 11.65
N SER A 284 -26.36 5.64 11.14
CA SER A 284 -26.51 6.08 9.75
C SER A 284 -26.14 7.55 9.52
N LEU A 285 -25.87 8.31 10.59
CA LEU A 285 -25.42 9.70 10.51
C LEU A 285 -23.98 9.76 10.01
N LYS A 286 -23.83 10.22 8.76
CA LYS A 286 -22.52 10.40 8.12
C LYS A 286 -21.87 11.69 8.62
N TRP A 287 -21.23 11.67 9.80
CA TRP A 287 -20.53 12.84 10.34
C TRP A 287 -19.47 13.43 9.39
N ALA A 288 -18.83 12.58 8.57
CA ALA A 288 -17.94 13.03 7.51
C ALA A 288 -18.61 13.99 6.50
N ASP A 289 -19.93 13.86 6.29
CA ASP A 289 -20.70 14.73 5.40
C ASP A 289 -20.83 16.16 5.95
N VAL A 290 -20.82 16.32 7.28
CA VAL A 290 -20.87 17.63 7.95
C VAL A 290 -19.60 18.45 7.67
N PHE A 291 -18.46 17.77 7.54
CA PHE A 291 -17.15 18.40 7.32
C PHE A 291 -16.74 18.45 5.84
N LYS A 292 -17.65 18.16 4.90
CA LYS A 292 -17.37 18.19 3.45
C LYS A 292 -16.89 19.53 2.92
N SER A 293 -17.18 20.62 3.63
CA SER A 293 -16.80 22.00 3.27
C SER A 293 -15.42 22.41 3.82
N VAL A 294 -14.78 21.59 4.67
CA VAL A 294 -13.43 21.87 5.16
C VAL A 294 -12.48 21.88 3.96
N SER A 295 -11.91 23.05 3.68
CA SER A 295 -10.95 23.23 2.58
C SER A 295 -10.02 24.41 2.87
N ILE A 296 -8.82 24.38 2.27
CA ILE A 296 -7.90 25.52 2.26
C ILE A 296 -8.24 26.40 1.05
N SER A 297 -8.72 27.61 1.29
CA SER A 297 -8.83 28.66 0.27
C SER A 297 -7.68 29.65 0.41
N GLY A 298 -7.17 30.15 -0.72
CA GLY A 298 -6.25 31.28 -0.69
C GLY A 298 -6.99 32.61 -0.78
N ASP A 299 -6.26 33.69 -1.00
CA ASP A 299 -6.83 35.03 -1.25
C ASP A 299 -7.95 34.95 -2.31
N ASP A 300 -9.05 35.67 -2.06
CA ASP A 300 -10.29 35.71 -2.85
C ASP A 300 -11.15 34.42 -2.85
N ASN A 301 -11.04 33.57 -1.83
CA ASN A 301 -11.82 32.32 -1.69
C ASN A 301 -11.61 31.32 -2.85
N ILE A 302 -10.49 31.41 -3.57
CA ILE A 302 -10.17 30.46 -4.63
C ILE A 302 -9.78 29.13 -3.98
N PRO A 303 -10.55 28.04 -4.20
CA PRO A 303 -10.26 26.77 -3.57
C PRO A 303 -8.97 26.15 -4.13
N ILE A 304 -8.28 25.36 -3.30
CA ILE A 304 -6.98 24.75 -3.63
C ILE A 304 -7.00 23.94 -4.94
N ASN A 305 -8.12 23.28 -5.24
CA ASN A 305 -8.32 22.52 -6.47
C ASN A 305 -8.28 23.40 -7.74
N LYS A 306 -8.46 24.72 -7.62
CA LYS A 306 -8.36 25.70 -8.72
C LYS A 306 -7.03 26.44 -8.77
N ARG A 307 -6.08 26.14 -7.87
CA ARG A 307 -4.72 26.69 -7.90
C ARG A 307 -3.81 25.90 -8.85
N GLY A 308 -2.70 26.52 -9.28
CA GLY A 308 -1.68 25.85 -10.08
C GLY A 308 -1.08 24.63 -9.38
N SER A 309 -0.58 23.67 -10.16
CA SER A 309 -0.03 22.41 -9.64
C SER A 309 1.04 22.65 -8.57
N GLY A 310 1.96 23.59 -8.78
CA GLY A 310 3.01 23.92 -7.80
C GLY A 310 2.48 24.29 -6.40
N VAL A 311 1.40 25.07 -6.31
CA VAL A 311 0.78 25.46 -5.02
C VAL A 311 0.10 24.27 -4.36
N LYS A 312 -0.66 23.48 -5.14
CA LYS A 312 -1.31 22.25 -4.65
C LYS A 312 -0.29 21.31 -3.99
N ARG A 313 0.87 21.13 -4.64
CA ARG A 313 1.92 20.22 -4.15
C ARG A 313 2.73 20.82 -3.00
N LEU A 314 2.91 22.14 -2.93
CA LEU A 314 3.48 22.78 -1.74
C LEU A 314 2.59 22.60 -0.51
N ILE A 315 1.26 22.66 -0.68
CA ILE A 315 0.32 22.39 0.41
C ILE A 315 0.39 20.93 0.81
N LEU A 316 0.42 20.01 -0.15
CA LEU A 316 0.58 18.58 0.12
C LEU A 316 1.89 18.27 0.88
N LEU A 317 3.01 18.87 0.45
CA LEU A 317 4.29 18.75 1.14
C LEU A 317 4.20 19.23 2.60
N ASN A 318 3.63 20.42 2.82
CA ASN A 318 3.55 20.96 4.18
C ASN A 318 2.51 20.23 5.03
N PHE A 319 1.47 19.65 4.43
CA PHE A 319 0.57 18.72 5.12
C PHE A 319 1.33 17.52 5.67
N PHE A 320 2.12 16.83 4.84
CA PHE A 320 2.89 15.66 5.30
C PHE A 320 3.92 16.03 6.35
N ARG A 321 4.56 17.20 6.24
CA ARG A 321 5.49 17.71 7.28
C ARG A 321 4.76 17.96 8.60
N ALA A 322 3.63 18.66 8.57
CA ALA A 322 2.83 18.92 9.77
C ALA A 322 2.31 17.62 10.40
N GLU A 323 1.94 16.65 9.58
CA GLU A 323 1.47 15.35 10.03
C GLU A 323 2.58 14.51 10.66
N ALA A 324 3.81 14.59 10.13
CA ALA A 324 4.99 13.98 10.74
C ALA A 324 5.25 14.54 12.14
N GLU A 325 5.15 15.87 12.29
CA GLU A 325 5.30 16.56 13.57
C GLU A 325 4.18 16.19 14.55
N ARG A 326 2.92 16.20 14.10
CA ARG A 326 1.75 15.84 14.91
C ARG A 326 1.86 14.41 15.43
N ARG A 327 2.19 13.45 14.57
CA ARG A 327 2.28 12.02 14.93
C ARG A 327 3.42 11.71 15.89
N LYS A 328 4.49 12.51 15.91
CA LYS A 328 5.55 12.41 16.92
C LYS A 328 5.13 12.95 18.28
N ALA A 329 4.21 13.91 18.31
CA ALA A 329 3.78 14.59 19.53
C ALA A 329 2.58 13.94 20.21
N GLU A 330 1.73 13.24 19.47
CA GLU A 330 0.49 12.65 19.96
C GLU A 330 0.63 11.14 20.24
N GLU A 331 -0.03 10.68 21.31
CA GLU A 331 -0.16 9.26 21.65
C GLU A 331 -1.53 8.71 21.19
N ASN A 332 -1.64 7.38 21.03
CA ASN A 332 -2.87 6.68 20.64
C ASN A 332 -3.45 7.05 19.27
N ILE A 333 -2.58 7.48 18.35
CA ILE A 333 -2.96 7.71 16.95
C ILE A 333 -3.36 6.41 16.23
N PRO A 334 -4.41 6.45 15.40
CA PRO A 334 -4.87 5.30 14.63
C PRO A 334 -3.82 4.87 13.61
N SER A 335 -3.77 3.55 13.35
CA SER A 335 -2.94 2.99 12.27
C SER A 335 -3.36 3.54 10.92
N ILE A 336 -2.38 4.01 10.14
CA ILE A 336 -2.60 4.55 8.80
C ILE A 336 -1.55 4.05 7.81
N ILE A 337 -1.96 3.97 6.55
CA ILE A 337 -1.11 3.76 5.40
C ILE A 337 -1.31 4.94 4.46
N TYR A 338 -0.26 5.72 4.24
CA TYR A 338 -0.21 6.74 3.21
C TYR A 338 0.32 6.13 1.92
N ALA A 339 -0.51 6.07 0.89
CA ALA A 339 -0.11 5.63 -0.43
C ALA A 339 0.00 6.86 -1.35
N ILE A 340 1.16 7.15 -1.91
CA ILE A 340 1.38 8.34 -2.74
C ILE A 340 1.94 7.95 -4.11
N GLU A 341 1.26 8.40 -5.15
CA GLU A 341 1.70 8.24 -6.53
C GLU A 341 2.54 9.42 -6.99
N GLU A 342 3.70 9.10 -7.57
CA GLU A 342 4.64 10.03 -8.21
C GLU A 342 4.75 11.38 -7.48
N PRO A 343 5.15 11.37 -6.19
CA PRO A 343 5.24 12.58 -5.38
C PRO A 343 6.20 13.63 -5.95
N GLU A 344 7.12 13.22 -6.83
CA GLU A 344 8.05 14.09 -7.57
C GLU A 344 7.38 14.96 -8.63
N THR A 345 6.18 14.62 -9.09
CA THR A 345 5.59 15.19 -10.30
C THR A 345 5.33 16.69 -10.12
N SER A 346 5.79 17.48 -11.09
CA SER A 346 5.71 18.96 -11.08
C SER A 346 6.41 19.62 -9.87
N GLN A 347 7.41 18.98 -9.25
CA GLN A 347 8.23 19.55 -8.17
C GLN A 347 9.66 19.88 -8.60
N HIS A 348 10.20 20.98 -8.07
CA HIS A 348 11.63 21.28 -8.14
C HIS A 348 12.42 20.28 -7.27
N THR A 349 13.63 19.90 -7.69
CA THR A 349 14.49 18.91 -7.02
C THR A 349 14.65 19.15 -5.52
N SER A 350 14.82 20.42 -5.10
CA SER A 350 14.94 20.76 -3.68
C SER A 350 13.68 20.45 -2.86
N HIS A 351 12.49 20.50 -3.47
CA HIS A 351 11.24 20.11 -2.81
C HIS A 351 11.05 18.61 -2.80
N GLN A 352 11.47 17.91 -3.87
CA GLN A 352 11.46 16.44 -3.91
C GLN A 352 12.26 15.85 -2.74
N LYS A 353 13.46 16.38 -2.48
CA LYS A 353 14.29 15.97 -1.33
C LYS A 353 13.58 16.17 0.01
N LYS A 354 13.02 17.37 0.24
CA LYS A 354 12.27 17.68 1.48
C LYS A 354 11.06 16.76 1.66
N LEU A 355 10.43 16.39 0.55
CA LEU A 355 9.26 15.54 0.54
C LEU A 355 9.63 14.10 0.94
N ILE A 356 10.74 13.57 0.40
CA ILE A 356 11.27 12.27 0.83
C ILE A 356 11.69 12.26 2.29
N SER A 357 12.38 13.30 2.76
CA SER A 357 12.69 13.42 4.18
C SER A 357 11.43 13.38 5.06
N ALA A 358 10.35 14.06 4.65
CA ALA A 358 9.09 14.02 5.38
C ALA A 358 8.45 12.63 5.37
N PHE A 359 8.55 11.87 4.28
CA PHE A 359 8.05 10.51 4.20
C PHE A 359 8.84 9.52 5.04
N LEU A 360 10.17 9.62 5.05
CA LEU A 360 11.03 8.83 5.93
C LEU A 360 10.74 9.13 7.41
N GLU A 361 10.53 10.40 7.74
CA GLU A 361 10.11 10.79 9.09
C GLU A 361 8.74 10.23 9.44
N LEU A 362 7.76 10.28 8.53
CA LEU A 362 6.42 9.71 8.72
C LEU A 362 6.47 8.20 8.92
N SER A 363 7.19 7.46 8.08
CA SER A 363 7.30 6.01 8.20
C SER A 363 7.98 5.58 9.50
N SER A 364 8.85 6.42 10.07
CA SER A 364 9.47 6.15 11.38
C SER A 364 8.52 6.37 12.58
N THR A 365 7.34 6.96 12.37
CA THR A 365 6.36 7.15 13.45
C THR A 365 5.56 5.88 13.70
N ALA A 366 5.18 5.66 14.96
CA ALA A 366 4.35 4.51 15.32
C ALA A 366 3.03 4.50 14.53
N ASN A 367 2.54 3.30 14.21
CA ASN A 367 1.25 3.11 13.54
C ASN A 367 1.16 3.79 12.15
N THR A 368 2.28 3.97 11.44
CA THR A 368 2.32 4.61 10.12
C THR A 368 3.09 3.77 9.12
N GLN A 369 2.50 3.53 7.95
CA GLN A 369 3.22 3.03 6.78
C GLN A 369 3.13 4.05 5.64
N VAL A 370 4.20 4.13 4.84
CA VAL A 370 4.27 4.96 3.65
C VAL A 370 4.58 4.10 2.44
N ILE A 371 3.70 4.15 1.44
CA ILE A 371 3.84 3.43 0.18
C ILE A 371 3.94 4.48 -0.93
N LEU A 372 4.98 4.40 -1.75
CA LEU A 372 5.26 5.35 -2.81
C LEU A 372 5.33 4.65 -4.16
N THR A 373 4.97 5.36 -5.23
CA THR A 373 5.42 4.99 -6.58
C THR A 373 6.26 6.11 -7.14
N THR A 374 7.32 5.77 -7.86
CA THR A 374 8.22 6.78 -8.44
C THR A 374 8.79 6.31 -9.77
N HIS A 375 9.02 7.27 -10.66
CA HIS A 375 9.86 7.12 -11.83
C HIS A 375 11.10 8.02 -11.80
N SER A 376 11.34 8.69 -10.66
CA SER A 376 12.44 9.65 -10.48
C SER A 376 13.68 8.99 -9.90
N ALA A 377 14.73 8.98 -10.71
CA ALA A 377 16.05 8.57 -10.26
C ALA A 377 16.63 9.43 -9.12
N THR A 378 16.24 10.71 -9.07
CA THR A 378 16.62 11.59 -7.95
C THR A 378 16.01 11.09 -6.65
N LEU A 379 14.76 10.65 -6.69
CA LEU A 379 14.03 10.16 -5.52
C LEU A 379 14.61 8.83 -5.04
N VAL A 380 14.88 7.91 -5.97
CA VAL A 380 15.54 6.62 -5.69
C VAL A 380 16.89 6.82 -4.98
N LYS A 381 17.66 7.85 -5.36
CA LYS A 381 18.96 8.17 -4.73
C LYS A 381 18.86 8.62 -3.26
N GLU A 382 17.69 9.03 -2.79
CA GLU A 382 17.44 9.45 -1.41
C GLU A 382 16.87 8.30 -0.55
N LEU A 383 16.66 7.11 -1.12
CA LEU A 383 16.09 5.95 -0.45
C LEU A 383 17.13 4.82 -0.29
N GLU A 384 16.97 4.04 0.78
CA GLU A 384 17.70 2.78 0.99
C GLU A 384 17.08 1.60 0.24
N PHE A 385 17.88 0.55 -0.03
CA PHE A 385 17.46 -0.61 -0.83
C PHE A 385 16.30 -1.38 -0.24
N GLU A 386 16.22 -1.48 1.09
CA GLU A 386 15.11 -2.14 1.78
C GLU A 386 13.76 -1.46 1.49
N HIS A 387 13.77 -0.16 1.18
CA HIS A 387 12.58 0.57 0.78
C HIS A 387 12.14 0.23 -0.65
N LEU A 388 13.04 -0.22 -1.51
CA LEU A 388 12.77 -0.26 -2.95
C LEU A 388 12.19 -1.61 -3.39
N ARG A 389 11.16 -1.55 -4.25
CA ARG A 389 10.58 -2.68 -4.96
C ARG A 389 10.64 -2.39 -6.46
N LEU A 390 11.43 -3.15 -7.19
CA LEU A 390 11.59 -2.96 -8.63
C LEU A 390 10.47 -3.69 -9.36
N VAL A 391 9.69 -2.96 -10.15
CA VAL A 391 8.65 -3.53 -11.01
C VAL A 391 9.23 -3.73 -12.40
N THR A 392 9.35 -5.00 -12.82
CA THR A 392 9.86 -5.37 -14.14
C THR A 392 8.81 -6.09 -14.96
N ASN A 393 9.05 -6.15 -16.28
CA ASN A 393 8.26 -6.96 -17.19
C ASN A 393 9.21 -7.84 -18.00
N THR A 394 9.22 -9.13 -17.67
CA THR A 394 10.03 -10.15 -18.35
C THR A 394 9.10 -11.12 -19.05
N ASN A 395 9.23 -11.27 -20.37
CA ASN A 395 8.42 -12.20 -21.18
C ASN A 395 6.89 -11.98 -21.05
N ASN A 396 6.43 -10.73 -20.91
CA ASN A 396 5.04 -10.36 -20.62
C ASN A 396 4.50 -10.78 -19.24
N THR A 397 5.35 -11.30 -18.36
CA THR A 397 5.03 -11.52 -16.95
C THR A 397 5.56 -10.36 -16.13
N LYS A 398 4.67 -9.76 -15.33
CA LYS A 398 5.02 -8.71 -14.38
C LYS A 398 5.57 -9.32 -13.12
N ASN A 399 6.78 -8.91 -12.75
CA ASN A 399 7.43 -9.34 -11.52
C ASN A 399 7.73 -8.11 -10.67
N ILE A 400 7.59 -8.27 -9.36
CA ILE A 400 7.97 -7.26 -8.38
C ILE A 400 8.94 -7.92 -7.42
N GLU A 401 10.14 -7.38 -7.35
CA GLU A 401 11.22 -7.97 -6.59
C GLU A 401 11.81 -6.91 -5.65
N SER A 402 12.17 -7.36 -4.44
CA SER A 402 13.07 -6.58 -3.58
C SER A 402 14.40 -6.40 -4.28
N ILE A 403 15.00 -5.22 -4.15
CA ILE A 403 16.26 -4.95 -4.82
C ILE A 403 17.37 -5.74 -4.13
N LEU A 404 17.79 -6.84 -4.77
CA LEU A 404 18.97 -7.60 -4.38
C LEU A 404 20.23 -6.96 -5.01
N PRO A 405 21.37 -6.97 -4.32
CA PRO A 405 22.64 -6.52 -4.91
C PRO A 405 22.97 -7.44 -6.08
N ASN A 406 22.96 -6.93 -7.31
CA ASN A 406 23.21 -7.77 -8.48
C ASN A 406 23.95 -7.02 -9.58
N GLN A 407 25.24 -6.81 -9.33
CA GLN A 407 26.40 -6.95 -10.23
C GLN A 407 27.62 -6.42 -9.49
N LEU A 408 27.44 -5.34 -8.74
CA LEU A 408 28.37 -4.92 -7.71
C LEU A 408 28.14 -5.76 -6.44
N PRO A 409 29.19 -6.10 -5.67
CA PRO A 409 29.06 -6.83 -4.40
C PRO A 409 28.45 -5.95 -3.30
N TYR A 410 28.19 -4.68 -3.60
CA TYR A 410 27.48 -3.75 -2.76
C TYR A 410 26.24 -3.22 -3.50
N PRO A 411 25.17 -2.87 -2.77
CA PRO A 411 23.99 -2.29 -3.36
C PRO A 411 24.28 -0.93 -4.05
N SER A 412 23.95 -0.78 -5.34
CA SER A 412 24.15 0.46 -6.11
C SER A 412 22.84 1.08 -6.59
N LEU A 413 22.56 2.32 -6.17
CA LEU A 413 21.36 3.06 -6.62
C LEU A 413 21.49 3.49 -8.08
N ASN A 414 22.70 3.67 -8.60
CA ASN A 414 22.92 3.93 -10.02
C ASN A 414 22.58 2.70 -10.87
N GLU A 415 22.91 1.49 -10.37
CA GLU A 415 22.46 0.26 -11.00
C GLU A 415 20.93 0.14 -11.01
N VAL A 416 20.28 0.44 -9.88
CA VAL A 416 18.81 0.48 -9.81
C VAL A 416 18.23 1.44 -10.84
N ASN A 417 18.77 2.64 -10.94
CA ASN A 417 18.32 3.63 -11.94
C ASN A 417 18.53 3.15 -13.38
N PHE A 418 19.66 2.50 -13.66
CA PHE A 418 19.90 1.89 -14.96
C PHE A 418 18.88 0.78 -15.26
N LEU A 419 18.62 -0.12 -14.32
CA LEU A 419 17.70 -1.25 -14.51
C LEU A 419 16.25 -0.78 -14.62
N ALA A 420 15.82 0.14 -13.74
CA ALA A 420 14.46 0.63 -13.65
C ALA A 420 14.10 1.59 -14.77
N PHE A 421 15.02 2.47 -15.16
CA PHE A 421 14.73 3.62 -16.03
C PHE A 421 15.53 3.61 -17.33
N SER A 422 16.45 2.65 -17.52
CA SER A 422 17.43 2.69 -18.60
C SER A 422 18.25 3.99 -18.58
N GLU A 423 18.49 4.51 -17.38
CA GLU A 423 19.27 5.74 -17.20
C GLU A 423 20.76 5.43 -17.33
N VAL A 424 21.38 5.98 -18.37
CA VAL A 424 22.79 5.82 -18.68
C VAL A 424 23.52 7.05 -18.18
N THR A 425 24.31 6.91 -17.12
CA THR A 425 24.94 8.03 -16.40
C THR A 425 26.45 7.86 -16.29
N GLU A 426 27.16 8.99 -16.24
CA GLU A 426 28.61 9.02 -16.01
C GLU A 426 28.97 8.52 -14.61
N GLU A 427 28.10 8.77 -13.63
CA GLU A 427 28.24 8.27 -12.26
C GLU A 427 28.24 6.75 -12.23
N TYR A 428 27.30 6.09 -12.91
CA TYR A 428 27.28 4.63 -12.96
C TYR A 428 28.50 4.07 -13.70
N HIS A 429 28.88 4.71 -14.81
CA HIS A 429 30.10 4.34 -15.54
C HIS A 429 31.34 4.43 -14.64
N ASN A 430 31.49 5.51 -13.88
CA ASN A 430 32.61 5.71 -12.98
C ASN A 430 32.60 4.73 -11.80
N GLU A 431 31.43 4.38 -11.29
CA GLU A 431 31.25 3.40 -10.23
C GLU A 431 31.70 1.99 -10.68
N LEU A 432 31.23 1.54 -11.85
CA LEU A 432 31.66 0.26 -12.44
C LEU A 432 33.16 0.23 -12.73
N TYR A 433 33.70 1.31 -13.29
CA TYR A 433 35.13 1.42 -13.54
C TYR A 433 35.94 1.35 -12.23
N GLY A 434 35.51 2.10 -11.22
CA GLY A 434 36.14 2.13 -9.90
C GLY A 434 36.12 0.76 -9.22
N TYR A 435 35.05 0.00 -9.39
CA TYR A 435 34.99 -1.39 -8.91
C TYR A 435 35.99 -2.30 -9.64
N ILE A 436 36.06 -2.27 -10.97
CA ILE A 436 37.04 -3.06 -11.74
C ILE A 436 38.49 -2.69 -11.35
N GLU A 437 38.74 -1.41 -11.06
CA GLU A 437 40.02 -0.90 -10.56
C GLU A 437 40.33 -1.43 -9.16
N LEU A 438 39.36 -1.39 -8.24
CA LEU A 438 39.48 -1.91 -6.88
C LEU A 438 39.82 -3.41 -6.87
N GLU A 439 39.19 -4.20 -7.73
CA GLU A 439 39.44 -5.64 -7.88
C GLU A 439 40.78 -5.95 -8.59
N GLY A 440 41.53 -4.92 -9.01
CA GLY A 440 42.80 -5.08 -9.73
C GLY A 440 42.63 -5.67 -11.14
N GLN A 441 41.40 -5.67 -11.69
CA GLN A 441 41.06 -6.35 -12.94
C GLN A 441 41.13 -5.45 -14.19
N LEU A 442 41.55 -4.18 -14.07
CA LEU A 442 41.62 -3.27 -15.23
C LEU A 442 42.47 -3.81 -16.38
N SER A 443 43.61 -4.44 -16.10
CA SER A 443 44.47 -5.03 -17.14
C SER A 443 43.76 -6.17 -17.87
N ASN A 444 43.07 -7.03 -17.14
CA ASN A 444 42.28 -8.13 -17.70
C ASN A 444 41.10 -7.59 -18.51
N TYR A 445 40.41 -6.56 -18.00
CA TYR A 445 39.36 -5.87 -18.72
C TYR A 445 39.87 -5.26 -20.04
N ARG A 446 41.04 -4.64 -20.06
CA ARG A 446 41.61 -4.03 -21.29
C ARG A 446 42.00 -5.05 -22.36
N THR A 447 42.22 -6.30 -21.99
CA THR A 447 42.78 -7.31 -22.90
C THR A 447 41.82 -7.63 -24.04
N ALA A 448 42.36 -7.67 -25.27
CA ALA A 448 41.65 -8.03 -26.51
C ALA A 448 40.41 -7.18 -26.87
N LYS A 449 40.26 -5.99 -26.27
CA LYS A 449 39.21 -5.02 -26.64
C LYS A 449 39.66 -4.10 -27.76
N PRO A 450 38.75 -3.66 -28.66
CA PRO A 450 39.06 -2.68 -29.69
C PRO A 450 39.49 -1.33 -29.07
N THR A 451 40.48 -0.69 -29.69
CA THR A 451 41.02 0.60 -29.25
C THR A 451 40.60 1.75 -30.16
N LEU A 452 40.53 2.93 -29.58
CA LEU A 452 40.24 4.21 -30.21
C LEU A 452 41.46 5.13 -30.06
N SER A 453 41.64 6.02 -31.02
CA SER A 453 42.66 7.07 -30.95
C SER A 453 42.24 8.17 -29.97
N TYR A 454 43.08 8.45 -28.98
CA TYR A 454 42.89 9.51 -27.99
C TYR A 454 44.05 10.51 -28.04
N ASN A 455 43.73 11.77 -28.27
CA ASN A 455 44.66 12.89 -28.27
C ASN A 455 44.84 13.40 -26.83
N LYS A 456 45.89 12.94 -26.16
CA LYS A 456 46.21 13.35 -24.79
C LYS A 456 47.00 14.66 -24.80
N GLN A 457 46.48 15.67 -24.11
CA GLN A 457 47.19 16.92 -23.91
C GLN A 457 48.19 16.76 -22.76
N MET A 458 49.46 17.04 -23.04
CA MET A 458 50.56 16.99 -22.09
C MET A 458 50.67 18.34 -21.36
N LYS A 459 51.38 18.36 -20.20
CA LYS A 459 51.55 19.58 -19.39
C LYS A 459 52.24 20.73 -20.13
N ASP A 460 53.03 20.42 -21.15
CA ASP A 460 53.72 21.39 -22.01
C ASP A 460 52.86 21.89 -23.19
N GLY A 461 51.60 21.46 -23.28
CA GLY A 461 50.68 21.80 -24.37
C GLY A 461 50.83 20.95 -25.62
N SER A 462 51.79 20.03 -25.68
CA SER A 462 51.92 19.08 -26.79
C SER A 462 50.81 18.02 -26.76
N ILE A 463 50.48 17.47 -27.94
CA ILE A 463 49.47 16.41 -28.08
C ILE A 463 50.17 15.08 -28.35
N ARG A 464 49.89 14.08 -27.52
CA ARG A 464 50.31 12.70 -27.72
C ARG A 464 49.11 11.83 -28.08
N ILE A 465 49.22 11.09 -29.19
CA ILE A 465 48.20 10.14 -29.60
C ILE A 465 48.42 8.81 -28.86
N GLU A 466 47.40 8.35 -28.13
CA GLU A 466 47.36 7.07 -27.43
C GLU A 466 46.24 6.19 -28.02
N GLN A 467 46.41 4.86 -28.02
CA GLN A 467 45.36 3.91 -28.38
C GLN A 467 44.78 3.32 -27.10
N ILE A 468 43.52 3.64 -26.80
CA ILE A 468 42.86 3.25 -25.54
C ILE A 468 41.49 2.64 -25.83
N ILE A 469 40.99 1.79 -24.93
CA ILE A 469 39.68 1.17 -25.09
C ILE A 469 38.56 2.21 -24.89
N LEU A 470 37.34 1.89 -25.38
CA LEU A 470 36.17 2.76 -25.24
C LEU A 470 35.92 3.26 -23.81
N THR A 471 36.05 2.36 -22.82
CA THR A 471 35.85 2.71 -21.41
C THR A 471 36.87 3.72 -20.89
N ASP A 472 38.16 3.53 -21.21
CA ASP A 472 39.21 4.48 -20.84
C ASP A 472 39.02 5.82 -21.57
N PHE A 473 38.59 5.79 -22.83
CA PHE A 473 38.28 6.97 -23.64
C PHE A 473 37.19 7.84 -22.99
N ILE A 474 36.09 7.21 -22.54
CA ILE A 474 35.01 7.90 -21.85
C ILE A 474 35.48 8.39 -20.48
N ARG A 475 36.13 7.54 -19.68
CA ARG A 475 36.69 7.88 -18.36
C ARG A 475 37.62 9.09 -18.43
N HIS A 476 38.53 9.14 -19.40
CA HIS A 476 39.44 10.26 -19.58
C HIS A 476 38.71 11.55 -19.96
N GLN A 477 37.65 11.50 -20.78
CA GLN A 477 36.88 12.69 -21.11
C GLN A 477 36.06 13.22 -19.92
N ILE A 478 35.52 12.33 -19.07
CA ILE A 478 34.81 12.72 -17.84
C ILE A 478 35.77 13.41 -16.86
N HIS A 479 37.00 12.90 -16.71
CA HIS A 479 37.97 13.41 -15.73
C HIS A 479 38.87 14.54 -16.23
N HIS A 480 38.99 14.71 -17.56
CA HIS A 480 39.76 15.78 -18.20
C HIS A 480 38.89 16.60 -19.17
N PRO A 481 37.83 17.27 -18.66
CA PRO A 481 36.92 18.06 -19.49
C PRO A 481 37.62 19.24 -20.19
N GLU A 482 38.79 19.65 -19.71
CA GLU A 482 39.65 20.66 -20.34
C GLU A 482 40.24 20.22 -21.69
N ASN A 483 40.37 18.92 -21.93
CA ASN A 483 40.97 18.39 -23.15
C ASN A 483 39.94 18.29 -24.29
N THR A 484 39.83 19.37 -25.08
CA THR A 484 38.89 19.47 -26.21
C THR A 484 39.40 18.90 -27.53
N ASN A 485 40.58 18.24 -27.53
CA ASN A 485 41.22 17.72 -28.74
C ASN A 485 40.65 16.37 -29.24
N ASN A 486 39.57 15.88 -28.63
CA ASN A 486 38.96 14.59 -28.91
C ASN A 486 37.50 14.77 -29.31
N THR A 487 37.00 13.87 -30.16
CA THR A 487 35.56 13.77 -30.43
C THR A 487 34.84 13.38 -29.14
N LYS A 488 33.77 14.08 -28.79
CA LYS A 488 32.94 13.73 -27.63
C LYS A 488 32.33 12.35 -27.82
N TYR A 489 32.32 11.54 -26.76
CA TYR A 489 31.58 10.28 -26.77
C TYR A 489 30.07 10.54 -26.91
N THR A 490 29.36 9.60 -27.51
CA THR A 490 27.90 9.64 -27.63
C THR A 490 27.23 8.95 -26.44
N PHE A 491 25.91 9.11 -26.32
CA PHE A 491 25.09 8.34 -25.39
C PHE A 491 25.25 6.83 -25.61
N ASP A 492 25.24 6.38 -26.88
CA ASP A 492 25.42 4.96 -27.23
C ASP A 492 26.78 4.45 -26.77
N ASN A 493 27.84 5.25 -26.95
CA ASN A 493 29.17 4.90 -26.45
C ASN A 493 29.20 4.70 -24.92
N LEU A 494 28.54 5.59 -24.17
CA LEU A 494 28.43 5.49 -22.72
C LEU A 494 27.65 4.23 -22.31
N ASN A 495 26.51 3.97 -22.95
CA ASN A 495 25.70 2.78 -22.72
C ASN A 495 26.49 1.48 -23.02
N ASP A 496 27.14 1.42 -24.18
CA ASP A 496 27.94 0.26 -24.59
C ASP A 496 29.07 -0.01 -23.58
N SER A 497 29.77 1.05 -23.13
CA SER A 497 30.81 0.92 -22.12
C SER A 497 30.28 0.39 -20.78
N ILE A 498 29.12 0.89 -20.33
CA ILE A 498 28.44 0.39 -19.13
C ILE A 498 28.11 -1.09 -19.30
N VAL A 499 27.43 -1.48 -20.40
CA VAL A 499 27.06 -2.88 -20.67
C VAL A 499 28.29 -3.80 -20.72
N LEU A 500 29.38 -3.36 -21.34
CA LEU A 500 30.63 -4.12 -21.39
C LEU A 500 31.25 -4.33 -20.00
N MET A 501 31.28 -3.29 -19.16
CA MET A 501 31.77 -3.41 -17.77
C MET A 501 30.88 -4.32 -16.94
N ARG A 502 29.56 -4.14 -17.03
CA ARG A 502 28.55 -4.99 -16.39
C ARG A 502 28.75 -6.47 -16.73
N THR A 503 28.88 -6.78 -18.03
CA THR A 503 29.11 -8.14 -18.53
C THR A 503 30.43 -8.71 -18.00
N PHE A 504 31.49 -7.91 -17.98
CA PHE A 504 32.78 -8.35 -17.44
C PHE A 504 32.71 -8.63 -15.94
N ILE A 505 32.07 -7.76 -15.16
CA ILE A 505 31.92 -7.93 -13.71
C ILE A 505 31.17 -9.23 -13.38
N GLN A 506 30.15 -9.60 -14.17
CA GLN A 506 29.48 -10.89 -14.04
C GLN A 506 30.43 -12.09 -14.21
N THR A 507 31.51 -11.96 -14.97
CA THR A 507 32.52 -13.03 -15.10
C THR A 507 33.46 -13.14 -13.90
N LEU A 508 33.53 -12.12 -13.04
CA LEU A 508 34.36 -12.10 -11.84
C LEU A 508 33.67 -12.76 -10.64
N ASN A 509 32.34 -12.73 -10.59
CA ASN A 509 31.50 -13.27 -9.51
C ASN A 509 30.58 -14.40 -10.06
N PRO A 510 31.10 -15.63 -10.27
CA PRO A 510 30.37 -16.75 -10.88
C PRO A 510 29.31 -17.40 -9.99
#